data_AF-A0A2K8SHW6-F1
#
_entry.id   AF-A0A2K8SHW6-F1
#
_cell.length_a   1.000
_cell.length_b   1.000
_cell.length_c   1.000
_cell.angle_alpha   90.00
_cell.angle_beta   90.00
_cell.angle_gamma   90.00
#
_symmetry.space_group_name_H-M   'P 1'
#
loop_
_entity.id
_entity.type
_entity.pdbx_description
1 polymer ?
#
loop_
_entity_poly.entity_id
_entity_poly.type
_entity_poly.pdbx_seq_one_letter_code
_entity_poly.pdbx_strand_id
1 'polypeptide(L)'
;MLPAGGYAIAHQKHSAFKRVAEVKINLLAHYSSAAIKVLGTWEHRGNIELYFKHRYQSFNHPIGSLTEYYKFNAEDTEMVLRDLQQMQPKILSQDEKNILEENSSCEQIAV
;
A
#
# COMPACT_ATOMS: atom_id res chain seq x y z
N MET A 1 7.90 26.88 8.78
CA MET A 1 6.91 26.03 8.08
C MET A 1 7.69 24.96 7.34
N LEU A 2 7.74 23.73 7.87
CA LEU A 2 8.59 22.67 7.29
C LEU A 2 7.85 22.01 6.12
N PRO A 3 8.47 21.85 4.93
CA PRO A 3 7.87 21.11 3.84
C PRO A 3 7.83 19.63 4.20
N ALA A 4 6.64 19.02 4.18
CA ALA A 4 6.48 17.59 4.35
C ALA A 4 6.91 16.89 3.05
N GLY A 5 8.17 16.46 2.98
CA GLY A 5 8.61 15.47 2.00
C GLY A 5 8.04 14.12 2.40
N GLY A 6 7.06 13.61 1.64
CA GLY A 6 6.45 12.30 1.85
C GLY A 6 6.64 11.44 0.61
N TYR A 7 7.10 10.20 0.79
CA TYR A 7 7.17 9.18 -0.26
C TYR A 7 5.85 8.40 -0.27
N ALA A 8 5.28 8.15 -1.45
CA ALA A 8 4.01 7.43 -1.59
C ALA A 8 4.17 6.17 -2.45
N ILE A 9 3.53 5.09 -2.04
CA ILE A 9 3.44 3.81 -2.75
C ILE A 9 1.99 3.64 -3.21
N ALA A 10 1.78 3.30 -4.50
CA ALA A 10 0.45 3.20 -5.12
C ALA A 10 0.12 1.76 -5.54
N HIS A 11 -1.10 1.31 -5.23
CA HIS A 11 -1.65 -0.01 -5.61
C HIS A 11 -2.55 0.08 -6.85
N GLN A 12 -2.46 -0.90 -7.76
CA GLN A 12 -3.26 -0.98 -8.99
C GLN A 12 -4.66 -1.58 -8.74
N LYS A 13 -5.63 -0.76 -8.36
CA LYS A 13 -7.04 -0.94 -8.79
C LYS A 13 -7.46 0.11 -9.84
N HIS A 14 -6.70 1.20 -9.90
CA HIS A 14 -6.74 2.27 -10.89
C HIS A 14 -5.35 2.44 -11.50
N SER A 15 -5.23 3.14 -12.64
CA SER A 15 -3.91 3.49 -13.16
C SER A 15 -3.11 4.25 -12.09
N ALA A 16 -1.79 4.05 -12.05
CA ALA A 16 -0.91 4.68 -11.05
C ALA A 16 -1.17 6.20 -10.92
N PHE A 17 -1.49 6.87 -12.03
CA PHE A 17 -1.85 8.28 -12.08
C PHE A 17 -3.10 8.64 -11.26
N LYS A 18 -4.18 7.85 -11.36
CA LYS A 18 -5.40 8.09 -10.57
C LYS A 18 -5.12 7.93 -9.08
N ARG A 19 -4.36 6.90 -8.70
CA ARG A 19 -4.01 6.69 -7.29
C ARG A 19 -3.13 7.82 -6.74
N VAL A 20 -2.17 8.32 -7.51
CA VAL A 20 -1.36 9.48 -7.12
C VAL A 20 -2.23 10.72 -6.92
N ALA A 21 -3.22 10.95 -7.78
CA ALA A 21 -4.16 12.07 -7.62
C ALA A 21 -5.00 11.95 -6.34
N GLU A 22 -5.54 10.77 -6.03
CA GLU A 22 -6.26 10.49 -4.78
C GLU A 22 -5.39 10.76 -3.55
N VAL A 23 -4.16 10.23 -3.54
CA VAL A 23 -3.22 10.45 -2.42
C VAL A 23 -2.90 11.93 -2.27
N LYS A 24 -2.74 12.67 -3.38
CA LYS A 24 -2.51 14.12 -3.33
C LYS A 24 -3.69 14.87 -2.71
N ILE A 25 -4.92 14.53 -3.09
CA ILE A 25 -6.14 15.13 -2.52
C ILE A 25 -6.20 14.86 -1.01
N ASN A 26 -5.96 13.61 -0.59
CA ASN A 26 -5.95 13.24 0.82
C ASN A 26 -4.90 14.02 1.62
N LEU A 27 -3.67 14.15 1.09
CA LEU A 27 -2.61 14.91 1.76
C LEU A 27 -2.94 16.41 1.84
N LEU A 28 -3.49 17.00 0.78
CA LEU A 28 -3.85 18.42 0.75
C LEU A 28 -5.00 18.78 1.68
N ALA A 29 -5.80 17.80 2.14
CA ALA A 29 -6.78 18.02 3.19
C ALA A 29 -6.15 18.29 4.58
N HIS A 30 -4.88 17.90 4.77
CA HIS A 30 -4.18 17.99 6.05
C HIS A 30 -2.93 18.89 6.01
N TYR A 31 -2.38 19.13 4.82
CA TYR A 31 -1.18 19.94 4.63
C TYR A 31 -1.41 21.04 3.59
N SER A 32 -0.76 22.19 3.80
CA SER A 32 -0.79 23.33 2.86
C SER A 32 -0.28 23.01 1.45
N SER A 33 0.64 22.05 1.33
CA SER A 33 1.20 21.60 0.06
C SER A 33 1.66 20.14 0.18
N ALA A 34 1.69 19.44 -0.95
CA ALA A 34 2.17 18.06 -1.05
C ALA A 34 2.90 17.84 -2.38
N ALA A 35 4.12 17.33 -2.30
CA ALA A 35 4.89 16.85 -3.44
C ALA A 35 4.91 15.32 -3.41
N ILE A 36 4.61 14.67 -4.53
CA ILE A 36 4.60 13.20 -4.63
C ILE A 36 5.60 12.78 -5.69
N LYS A 37 6.51 11.89 -5.31
CA LYS A 37 7.41 11.17 -6.20
C LYS A 37 7.07 9.68 -6.13
N VAL A 38 6.73 9.09 -7.28
CA VAL A 38 6.52 7.64 -7.39
C VAL A 38 7.88 6.95 -7.46
N LEU A 39 8.14 6.02 -6.55
CA LEU A 39 9.39 5.25 -6.52
C LEU A 39 9.29 3.92 -7.28
N GLY A 40 8.07 3.40 -7.46
CA GLY A 40 7.79 2.18 -8.21
C GLY A 40 6.30 1.86 -8.22
N THR A 41 5.91 0.87 -9.02
CA THR A 41 4.54 0.36 -9.09
C THR A 41 4.58 -1.16 -9.00
N TRP A 42 3.74 -1.72 -8.14
CA TRP A 42 3.60 -3.16 -7.98
C TRP A 42 2.17 -3.57 -8.32
N GLU A 43 2.02 -4.75 -8.89
CA GLU A 43 0.72 -5.37 -9.07
C GLU A 43 0.04 -5.56 -7.71
N HIS A 44 -1.30 -5.52 -7.71
CA HIS A 44 -2.06 -5.71 -6.49
C HIS A 44 -1.86 -7.13 -5.96
N ARG A 45 -1.10 -7.25 -4.87
CA ARG A 45 -0.86 -8.49 -4.17
C ARG A 45 -1.19 -8.23 -2.70
N GLY A 46 -2.23 -8.87 -2.18
CA GLY A 46 -2.75 -8.60 -0.83
C GLY A 46 -1.71 -8.79 0.29
N ASN A 47 -0.61 -9.49 0.01
CA ASN A 47 0.52 -9.65 0.93
C ASN A 47 1.33 -8.35 1.13
N ILE A 48 1.35 -7.41 0.17
CA ILE A 48 2.13 -6.16 0.30
C ILE A 48 1.55 -5.30 1.41
N GLU A 49 0.23 -5.13 1.46
CA GLU A 49 -0.43 -4.30 2.47
C GLU A 49 -0.22 -4.85 3.88
N LEU A 50 -0.42 -6.17 4.06
CA LEU A 50 -0.17 -6.85 5.33
C LEU A 50 1.31 -6.78 5.73
N TYR A 51 2.22 -7.01 4.79
CA TYR A 51 3.65 -6.88 5.05
C TYR A 51 3.98 -5.47 5.55
N PHE A 52 3.46 -4.42 4.91
CA PHE A 52 3.69 -3.04 5.33
C PHE A 52 3.17 -2.76 6.74
N LYS A 53 1.92 -3.15 7.01
CA LYS A 53 1.25 -2.94 8.31
C LYS A 53 2.01 -3.58 9.46
N HIS A 54 2.61 -4.74 9.23
CA HIS A 54 3.35 -5.47 10.27
C HIS A 54 4.84 -5.10 10.32
N ARG A 55 5.56 -5.18 9.19
CA ARG A 55 7.02 -4.99 9.13
C ARG A 55 7.44 -3.57 9.48
N TYR A 56 6.63 -2.59 9.07
CA TYR A 56 6.93 -1.16 9.19
C TYR A 56 6.00 -0.44 10.16
N GLN A 57 5.36 -1.17 11.07
CA GLN A 57 4.41 -0.62 12.04
C GLN A 57 5.00 0.57 12.83
N SER A 58 6.29 0.50 13.22
CA SER A 58 6.96 1.58 13.96
C SER A 58 7.11 2.88 13.17
N PHE A 59 7.02 2.82 11.84
CA PHE A 59 7.07 3.98 10.95
C PHE A 59 5.67 4.53 10.63
N ASN A 60 4.62 3.91 11.17
CA ASN A 60 3.25 4.34 10.94
C ASN A 60 3.06 5.78 11.43
N HIS A 61 2.49 6.60 10.57
CA HIS A 61 2.24 8.01 10.82
C HIS A 61 0.81 8.34 10.40
N PRO A 62 -0.18 8.12 11.29
CA PRO A 62 -1.57 8.44 11.00
C PRO A 62 -1.75 9.92 10.70
N ILE A 63 -2.57 10.23 9.70
CA ILE A 63 -2.95 11.59 9.32
C ILE A 63 -4.47 11.69 9.41
N GLY A 64 -4.97 12.27 10.50
CA GLY A 64 -6.42 12.27 10.78
C GLY A 64 -6.94 10.84 10.93
N SER A 65 -7.94 10.46 10.11
CA SER A 65 -8.48 9.09 10.04
C SER A 65 -7.68 8.16 9.11
N LEU A 66 -6.67 8.68 8.41
CA LEU A 66 -5.87 7.91 7.46
C LEU A 66 -4.74 7.19 8.17
N THR A 67 -4.86 5.87 8.34
CA THR A 67 -3.92 5.05 9.11
C THR A 67 -2.83 4.41 8.26
N GLU A 68 -2.87 4.54 6.94
CA GLU A 68 -1.98 3.82 6.01
C GLU A 68 -0.84 4.70 5.48
N TYR A 69 -0.43 5.69 6.26
CA TYR A 69 0.70 6.57 5.94
C TYR A 69 1.89 6.23 6.83
N TYR A 70 3.09 6.35 6.26
CA TYR A 70 4.34 6.01 6.91
C TYR A 70 5.35 7.14 6.69
N LYS A 71 6.19 7.37 7.69
CA LYS A 71 7.23 8.38 7.63
C LYS A 71 8.60 7.71 7.68
N PHE A 72 9.32 7.81 6.56
CA PHE A 72 10.66 7.25 6.39
C PHE A 72 11.67 8.39 6.24
N ASN A 73 12.88 8.20 6.76
CA ASN A 73 14.01 9.01 6.36
C ASN A 73 14.57 8.50 5.01
N ALA A 74 15.65 9.10 4.51
CA ALA A 74 16.24 8.70 3.23
C ALA A 74 16.77 7.26 3.23
N GLU A 75 17.45 6.85 4.31
CA GLU A 75 18.00 5.50 4.48
C GLU A 75 16.90 4.44 4.59
N ASP A 76 15.88 4.71 5.42
CA ASP A 76 14.71 3.84 5.57
C ASP A 76 13.99 3.65 4.23
N THR A 77 13.89 4.71 3.43
CA THR A 77 13.24 4.65 2.12
C THR A 77 13.96 3.71 1.16
N GLU A 78 15.29 3.72 1.15
CA GLU A 78 16.07 2.80 0.33
C GLU A 78 15.92 1.34 0.79
N MET A 79 15.91 1.11 2.11
CA MET A 79 15.66 -0.22 2.67
C MET A 79 14.27 -0.74 2.26
N VAL A 80 13.23 0.08 2.43
CA VAL A 80 11.84 -0.27 2.06
C VAL A 80 11.73 -0.61 0.56
N LEU A 81 12.40 0.17 -0.29
CA LEU A 81 12.39 -0.08 -1.72
C LEU A 81 13.08 -1.42 -2.07
N ARG A 82 14.21 -1.74 -1.42
CA ARG A 82 14.90 -3.03 -1.60
C ARG A 82 14.03 -4.20 -1.19
N ASP A 83 13.38 -4.12 -0.02
CA ASP A 83 12.44 -5.14 0.46
C ASP A 83 11.32 -5.40 -0.57
N LEU A 84 10.71 -4.33 -1.08
CA LEU A 84 9.64 -4.42 -2.07
C LEU A 84 10.10 -5.01 -3.42
N GLN A 85 11.32 -4.72 -3.84
CA GLN A 85 11.90 -5.28 -5.07
C GLN A 85 12.21 -6.77 -4.93
N GLN A 86 12.57 -7.22 -3.72
CA GLN A 86 12.90 -8.61 -3.41
C GLN A 86 11.66 -9.45 -3.09
N MET A 87 10.54 -8.82 -2.77
CA MET A 87 9.31 -9.51 -2.39
C MET A 87 8.75 -10.34 -3.55
N GLN A 88 8.73 -11.66 -3.34
CA GLN A 88 8.12 -12.58 -4.30
C GLN A 88 6.59 -12.47 -4.26
N PRO A 89 5.91 -12.66 -5.40
CA PRO A 89 4.46 -12.78 -5.40
C PRO A 89 4.01 -13.89 -4.44
N LYS A 90 2.94 -13.64 -3.67
CA LYS A 90 2.32 -14.71 -2.88
C LYS A 90 1.74 -15.75 -3.83
N ILE A 91 2.32 -16.94 -3.81
CA ILE A 91 1.73 -18.13 -4.43
C ILE A 91 0.85 -18.77 -3.36
N LEU A 92 -0.43 -18.97 -3.69
CA LEU A 92 -1.36 -19.65 -2.80
C LEU A 92 -1.01 -21.14 -2.73
N SER A 93 -0.99 -21.69 -1.52
CA SER A 93 -0.89 -23.14 -1.30
C SER A 93 -2.15 -23.83 -1.83
N GLN A 94 -2.10 -25.15 -1.96
CA GLN A 94 -3.30 -25.90 -2.37
C GLN A 94 -4.44 -25.71 -1.38
N ASP A 95 -4.15 -25.68 -0.08
CA ASP A 95 -5.17 -25.45 0.95
C ASP A 95 -5.82 -24.06 0.83
N GLU A 96 -5.02 -23.01 0.61
CA GLU A 96 -5.54 -21.66 0.38
C GLU A 96 -6.41 -21.58 -0.89
N LYS A 97 -6.03 -22.30 -1.96
CA LYS A 97 -6.85 -22.40 -3.17
C LYS A 97 -8.17 -23.14 -2.92
N ASN A 98 -8.12 -24.26 -2.20
CA ASN A 98 -9.31 -25.04 -1.85
C ASN A 98 -10.30 -24.17 -1.03
N ILE A 99 -9.81 -23.39 -0.07
CA ILE A 99 -10.65 -22.46 0.70
C ILE A 99 -11.30 -21.41 -0.21
N LEU A 100 -10.57 -20.85 -1.18
CA LEU A 100 -11.14 -19.86 -2.10
C LEU A 100 -12.19 -20.47 -3.04
N GLU A 101 -11.97 -21.69 -3.51
CA GLU A 101 -12.92 -22.43 -4.35
C GLU A 101 -14.20 -22.79 -3.57
N GLU A 102 -14.08 -23.26 -2.33
CA GLU A 102 -15.21 -23.55 -1.45
C GLU A 102 -16.06 -22.29 -1.17
N ASN A 103 -15.42 -21.16 -0.86
CA ASN A 103 -16.14 -19.90 -0.62
C ASN A 103 -16.85 -19.37 -1.88
N SER A 104 -16.24 -19.53 -3.06
CA SER A 104 -16.84 -19.16 -4.34
C SER A 104 -18.06 -20.02 -4.68
N SER A 105 -18.10 -21.26 -4.22
CA SER A 105 -19.23 -22.16 -4.40
C SER A 105 -20.42 -21.81 -3.48
N CYS A 106 -20.15 -21.28 -2.27
CA CYS A 106 -21.19 -20.86 -1.34
C CYS A 106 -21.90 -19.56 -1.75
N GLU A 107 -21.21 -18.62 -2.42
CA GLU A 107 -21.83 -17.38 -2.92
C GLU A 107 -22.86 -17.64 -4.05
N GLN A 108 -22.78 -18.78 -4.74
CA GLN A 108 -23.73 -19.14 -5.81
C GLN A 108 -25.07 -19.71 -5.30
N ILE A 109 -25.23 -19.89 -3.98
CA ILE A 109 -26.43 -20.49 -3.35
C ILE A 109 -27.31 -19.45 -2.62
N ALA A 110 -26.95 -18.16 -2.66
CA ALA A 110 -27.81 -17.10 -2.16
C ALA A 110 -28.89 -16.75 -3.22
N VAL A 111 -30.04 -17.44 -3.15
CA VAL A 111 -31.29 -17.15 -3.89
C VAL A 111 -32.07 -16.04 -3.19
#